data_AF-A0A5K1HXM7-F1
#
_entry.id   AF-A0A5K1HXM7-F1
#
_cell.length_a   1.000
_cell.length_b   1.000
_cell.length_c   1.000
_cell.angle_alpha   90.00
_cell.angle_beta   90.00
_cell.angle_gamma   90.00
#
_symmetry.space_group_name_H-M   'P 1'
#
loop_
_entity.id
_entity.type
_entity.pdbx_description
1 polymer ?
#
loop_
_entity_poly.entity_id
_entity_poly.type
_entity_poly.pdbx_seq_one_letter_code
_entity_poly.pdbx_strand_id
1 'polypeptide(L)'
;NRTLIDPGTWAPMDENMVSMDPIEFHSEEDPYRDRINSYQIETGLAEAVQTGIGKLNGIPIAIGVMDFKFMGGSMGSVVGEKITRLI
;
A
#
# COMPACT_ATOMS: atom_id res chain seq x y z
N ASN A 1 -9.30 5.13 15.77
CA ASN A 1 -9.88 4.48 14.57
C ASN A 1 -9.25 3.12 14.35
N ARG A 2 -9.88 2.06 14.86
CA ARG A 2 -9.53 0.65 14.69
C ARG A 2 -10.84 -0.12 14.96
N THR A 3 -11.31 -1.07 14.19
CA THR A 3 -10.73 -1.80 13.07
C THR A 3 -11.87 -2.62 12.45
N LEU A 4 -11.91 -2.78 11.12
CA LEU A 4 -12.72 -3.85 10.49
C LEU A 4 -12.21 -5.26 10.85
N ILE A 5 -10.99 -5.36 11.36
CA ILE A 5 -10.31 -6.62 11.69
C ILE A 5 -10.37 -6.88 13.19
N ASP A 6 -10.76 -8.09 13.57
CA ASP A 6 -10.79 -8.58 14.93
C ASP A 6 -9.41 -8.39 15.60
N PRO A 7 -9.35 -7.89 16.84
CA PRO A 7 -8.10 -7.63 17.54
C PRO A 7 -7.17 -8.86 17.58
N GLY A 8 -5.89 -8.65 17.27
CA GLY A 8 -4.86 -9.70 17.30
C GLY A 8 -4.87 -10.68 16.13
N THR A 9 -5.74 -10.47 15.13
CA THR A 9 -5.82 -11.37 13.96
C THR A 9 -5.14 -10.83 12.71
N TRP A 10 -4.71 -9.56 12.72
CA TRP A 10 -4.05 -8.92 11.59
C TRP A 10 -2.71 -9.58 11.28
N ALA A 11 -2.58 -10.09 10.06
CA ALA A 11 -1.35 -10.61 9.48
C ALA A 11 -1.09 -9.85 8.18
N PRO A 12 -0.21 -8.83 8.20
CA PRO A 12 0.09 -8.03 7.01
C PRO A 12 0.91 -8.84 5.99
N MET A 13 0.81 -8.44 4.72
CA MET A 13 1.51 -9.07 3.59
C MET A 13 2.32 -8.03 2.81
N ASP A 14 3.52 -8.42 2.37
CA ASP A 14 4.37 -7.64 1.46
C ASP A 14 4.63 -6.19 1.92
N GLU A 15 4.82 -5.96 3.23
CA GLU A 15 4.94 -4.61 3.84
C GLU A 15 6.14 -3.81 3.32
N ASN A 16 7.20 -4.49 2.90
CA ASN A 16 8.44 -3.86 2.46
C ASN A 16 8.56 -3.75 0.93
N MET A 17 7.50 -4.07 0.18
CA MET A 17 7.49 -3.94 -1.28
C MET A 17 7.36 -2.47 -1.68
N VAL A 18 8.26 -1.99 -2.54
CA VAL A 18 8.34 -0.59 -2.97
C VAL A 18 8.44 -0.48 -4.48
N SER A 19 7.79 0.54 -5.06
CA SER A 19 7.84 0.78 -6.51
C SER A 19 9.22 1.23 -6.96
N MET A 20 9.62 0.73 -8.13
CA MET A 20 10.79 1.21 -8.85
C MET A 20 10.36 2.10 -10.02
N ASP A 21 11.30 2.89 -10.55
CA ASP A 21 11.09 3.75 -11.71
C ASP A 21 11.86 3.21 -12.94
N PRO A 22 11.37 2.14 -13.60
CA PRO A 22 12.09 1.49 -14.69
C PRO A 22 12.14 2.32 -15.98
N ILE A 23 11.29 3.34 -16.09
CA ILE A 23 11.20 4.21 -17.27
C ILE A 23 11.82 5.60 -17.04
N GLU A 24 12.43 5.82 -15.87
CA GLU A 24 13.01 7.10 -15.45
C GLU A 24 12.03 8.25 -15.67
N PHE A 25 10.83 8.13 -15.11
CA PHE A 25 9.77 9.11 -15.31
C PHE A 25 10.08 10.42 -14.56
N HIS A 26 10.28 11.48 -15.35
CA HIS A 26 10.44 12.84 -14.86
C HIS A 26 9.18 13.66 -15.17
N SER A 27 8.50 14.15 -14.13
CA SER A 27 7.47 15.19 -14.32
C SER A 27 8.13 16.57 -14.42
N GLU A 28 7.33 17.59 -14.74
CA GLU A 28 7.77 19.00 -14.71
C GLU A 28 8.16 19.47 -13.29
N GLU A 29 7.69 18.77 -12.26
CA GLU A 29 7.94 19.10 -10.85
C GLU A 29 9.14 18.32 -10.30
N ASP A 30 9.03 16.99 -10.21
CA ASP A 30 10.01 16.11 -9.56
C ASP A 30 10.07 14.72 -10.22
N PRO A 31 11.24 14.03 -10.18
CA PRO A 31 11.34 12.63 -10.57
C PRO A 31 10.37 11.74 -9.77
N TYR A 32 9.79 10.73 -10.42
CA TYR A 32 8.82 9.83 -9.80
C TYR A 32 9.35 9.18 -8.50
N ARG A 33 10.64 8.80 -8.50
CA ARG A 33 11.32 8.25 -7.32
C ARG A 33 11.32 9.20 -6.13
N ASP A 34 11.54 10.50 -6.38
CA ASP A 34 11.61 11.50 -5.30
C ASP A 34 10.21 11.77 -4.74
N ARG A 35 9.19 11.74 -5.59
CA ARG A 35 7.78 11.81 -5.17
C ARG A 35 7.41 10.62 -4.28
N ILE A 36 7.74 9.39 -4.69
CA ILE A 36 7.50 8.18 -3.86
C ILE A 36 8.16 8.35 -2.49
N ASN A 37 9.46 8.70 -2.46
CA ASN A 37 10.20 8.86 -1.20
C ASN A 37 9.54 9.90 -0.27
N SER A 38 9.09 11.03 -0.82
CA SER A 38 8.40 12.08 -0.06
C SER A 38 7.13 11.54 0.60
N TYR A 39 6.27 10.84 -0.15
CA TYR A 39 5.04 10.27 0.39
C TYR A 39 5.29 9.12 1.37
N GLN A 40 6.35 8.33 1.18
CA GLN A 40 6.75 7.30 2.14
C GLN A 40 7.15 7.93 3.48
N ILE A 41 7.88 9.05 3.46
CA ILE A 41 8.25 9.79 4.68
C ILE A 41 7.02 10.42 5.33
N GLU A 42 6.14 11.05 4.55
CA GLU A 42 4.94 11.73 5.06
C GLU A 42 3.94 10.75 5.71
N THR A 43 3.71 9.61 5.05
CA THR A 43 2.68 8.65 5.47
C THR A 43 3.21 7.53 6.38
N GLY A 44 4.51 7.24 6.32
CA GLY A 44 5.12 6.06 6.94
C GLY A 44 4.75 4.74 6.26
N LEU A 45 4.09 4.78 5.09
CA LEU A 45 3.73 3.60 4.31
C LEU A 45 4.75 3.33 3.22
N ALA A 46 4.97 2.06 2.87
CA ALA A 46 5.81 1.70 1.72
C ALA A 46 5.16 2.04 0.38
N GLU A 47 3.83 1.99 0.31
CA GLU A 47 3.02 2.20 -0.89
C GLU A 47 1.58 2.59 -0.54
N ALA A 48 0.80 2.98 -1.55
CA ALA A 48 -0.57 3.46 -1.40
C ALA A 48 -1.60 2.40 -0.95
N VAL A 49 -1.19 1.13 -0.78
CA VAL A 49 -2.06 0.06 -0.30
C VAL A 49 -1.40 -0.78 0.78
N GLN A 50 -2.15 -1.07 1.83
CA GLN A 50 -1.84 -2.09 2.83
C GLN A 50 -2.70 -3.32 2.57
N THR A 51 -2.08 -4.50 2.51
CA THR A 51 -2.75 -5.77 2.24
C THR A 51 -2.43 -6.77 3.33
N GLY A 52 -3.35 -7.67 3.61
CA GLY A 52 -3.15 -8.72 4.60
C GLY A 52 -4.39 -9.55 4.85
N ILE A 53 -4.25 -10.51 5.75
CA ILE A 53 -5.33 -11.38 6.19
C ILE A 53 -5.71 -11.07 7.64
N GLY A 54 -6.92 -11.43 8.01
CA GLY A 54 -7.38 -11.37 9.39
C GLY A 54 -8.75 -12.00 9.55
N LYS A 55 -9.44 -11.66 10.64
CA LYS A 55 -10.83 -12.07 10.86
C LYS A 55 -11.73 -10.85 10.98
N LEU A 56 -12.96 -10.97 10.52
CA LEU A 56 -14.06 -10.04 10.79
C LEU A 56 -15.20 -10.85 11.40
N ASN A 57 -15.54 -10.57 12.65
CA ASN A 57 -16.54 -11.35 13.40
C ASN A 57 -16.24 -12.86 13.39
N GLY A 58 -14.97 -13.24 13.51
CA GLY A 58 -14.48 -14.62 13.48
C GLY A 58 -14.32 -15.24 12.09
N ILE A 59 -14.80 -14.57 11.03
CA ILE A 59 -14.74 -15.07 9.64
C ILE A 59 -13.39 -14.66 9.02
N PRO A 60 -12.59 -15.61 8.49
CA PRO A 60 -11.35 -15.27 7.78
C PRO A 60 -11.62 -14.40 6.55
N ILE A 61 -10.87 -13.31 6.41
CA ILE A 61 -10.94 -12.40 5.26
C ILE A 61 -9.54 -12.03 4.78
N ALA A 62 -9.44 -11.76 3.49
CA ALA A 62 -8.36 -11.00 2.87
C ALA A 62 -8.82 -9.54 2.74
N ILE A 63 -7.98 -8.57 3.06
CA ILE A 63 -8.32 -7.14 3.01
C ILE A 63 -7.19 -6.33 2.40
N GLY A 64 -7.55 -5.42 1.51
CA GLY A 64 -6.71 -4.37 0.96
C GLY A 64 -7.28 -3.01 1.34
N VAL A 65 -6.47 -2.14 1.93
CA VAL A 65 -6.87 -0.78 2.32
C VAL A 65 -5.97 0.22 1.60
N MET A 66 -6.58 1.05 0.76
CA MET A 66 -5.87 2.12 0.05
C MET A 66 -5.79 3.37 0.92
N ASP A 67 -4.64 4.05 0.90
CA ASP A 67 -4.45 5.34 1.58
C ASP A 67 -4.35 6.47 0.54
N PHE A 68 -5.36 7.34 0.52
CA PHE A 68 -5.43 8.46 -0.42
C PHE A 68 -4.33 9.51 -0.19
N LYS A 69 -3.73 9.58 1.00
CA LYS A 69 -2.62 10.51 1.25
C LYS A 69 -1.37 10.12 0.47
N PHE A 70 -1.20 8.83 0.19
CA PHE A 70 -0.10 8.36 -0.63
C PHE A 70 -0.44 8.55 -2.11
N MET A 71 0.07 9.63 -2.71
CA MET A 71 -0.11 9.94 -4.13
C MET A 71 -1.57 9.89 -4.62
N GLY A 72 -2.55 10.27 -3.79
CA GLY A 72 -3.97 10.19 -4.16
C GLY A 72 -4.52 8.77 -4.27
N GLY A 73 -3.84 7.77 -3.69
CA GLY A 73 -4.21 6.37 -3.83
C GLY A 73 -3.90 5.81 -5.23
N SER A 74 -2.90 6.35 -5.94
CA SER A 74 -2.58 5.92 -7.29
C SER A 74 -2.19 4.44 -7.36
N MET A 75 -2.72 3.71 -8.34
CA MET A 75 -2.37 2.29 -8.56
C MET A 75 -1.09 2.14 -9.39
N GLY A 76 0.06 2.20 -8.73
CA GLY A 76 1.35 1.83 -9.31
C GLY A 76 1.55 0.32 -9.46
N SER A 77 2.71 -0.08 -9.98
CA SER A 77 3.06 -1.50 -10.19
C SER A 77 2.97 -2.33 -8.90
N VAL A 78 3.47 -1.81 -7.78
CA VAL A 78 3.42 -2.50 -6.48
C VAL A 78 2.02 -2.54 -5.89
N VAL A 79 1.21 -1.49 -6.07
CA VAL A 79 -0.19 -1.52 -5.62
C VAL A 79 -0.94 -2.65 -6.33
N GLY A 80 -0.77 -2.77 -7.66
CA GLY A 80 -1.33 -3.87 -8.44
C GLY A 80 -0.83 -5.23 -7.97
N GLU A 81 0.48 -5.42 -7.83
CA GLU A 81 1.10 -6.68 -7.39
C GLU A 81 0.60 -7.11 -5.99
N LYS A 82 0.51 -6.18 -5.03
CA LYS A 82 0.00 -6.47 -3.68
C LYS A 82 -1.45 -6.90 -3.69
N ILE A 83 -2.29 -6.28 -4.53
CA ILE A 83 -3.69 -6.70 -4.70
C ILE A 83 -3.76 -8.06 -5.39
N THR A 84 -2.93 -8.31 -6.41
CA THR A 84 -2.88 -9.60 -7.10
C THR A 84 -2.43 -10.73 -6.19
N ARG A 85 -1.47 -10.53 -5.29
CA ARG A 85 -1.06 -11.55 -4.31
C ARG A 85 -2.10 -11.82 -3.23
N LEU A 86 -3.00 -10.87 -2.99
CA LEU A 86 -4.06 -10.99 -2.00
C LEU A 86 -5.23 -11.86 -2.48
N ILE A 87 -5.42 -11.99 -3.80
CA ILE A 87 -6.55 -12.66 -4.47
C ILE A 87 -6.08 -13.99 -5.07
#